data_AF-A0A5B6WXY4-F1
#
_entry.id   AF-A0A5B6WXY4-F1
#
_cell.length_a   1.000
_cell.length_b   1.000
_cell.length_c   1.000
_cell.angle_alpha   90.00
_cell.angle_beta   90.00
_cell.angle_gamma   90.00
#
_symmetry.space_group_name_H-M   'P 1'
#
loop_
_entity.id
_entity.type
_entity.pdbx_description
1 polymer ?
#
loop_
_entity_poly.entity_id
_entity_poly.type
_entity_poly.pdbx_seq_one_letter_code
_entity_poly.pdbx_strand_id
1 'polypeptide(L)'
;MGEATGFSKDKRWNLQGMTALVTDTKSPQVHPDPTPLVRKIKSIRIVMNGKILQVNNVGISMGKPVSDYTAEDISKLTSINFESAYNISVLAHPLLKASPNASIVFISSVVGILPVSFAPIYGTTKGAMNHLAKYLACDWAGDNIRVNTIAPGVIKTPLSEQFFDEKDERLKETINRTPLGRLGQPKEVSAMVAFLCLPAASYLTGQIICVDGGMTVNGLNFPK
;
A
#
# COMPACT_ATOMS: atom_id res chain seq x y z
N MET A 1 29.01 7.71 2.96
CA MET A 1 28.53 8.97 3.54
C MET A 1 28.33 9.95 2.40
N GLY A 2 27.11 10.46 2.23
CA GLY A 2 26.77 11.43 1.20
C GLY A 2 25.55 12.20 1.67
N GLU A 3 25.73 13.48 1.93
CA GLU A 3 24.72 14.40 2.46
C GLU A 3 23.59 14.64 1.46
N ALA A 4 22.36 14.71 1.97
CA ALA A 4 21.18 15.07 1.21
C ALA A 4 20.92 16.57 1.39
N THR A 5 21.14 17.35 0.34
CA THR A 5 20.64 18.74 0.24
C THR A 5 19.49 18.80 -0.77
N GLY A 6 18.42 19.51 -0.40
CA GLY A 6 17.44 20.07 -1.34
C GLY A 6 16.21 19.21 -1.69
N PHE A 7 15.04 19.67 -1.25
CA PHE A 7 13.72 19.20 -1.71
C PHE A 7 13.46 19.63 -3.17
N SER A 8 13.52 18.70 -4.13
CA SER A 8 12.81 18.68 -5.43
C SER A 8 13.46 17.65 -6.37
N LYS A 9 12.64 16.96 -7.18
CA LYS A 9 12.94 16.04 -8.30
C LYS A 9 12.79 14.53 -8.02
N ASP A 10 12.16 13.86 -8.97
CA ASP A 10 11.95 12.42 -9.07
C ASP A 10 13.22 11.65 -8.66
N LYS A 11 13.10 10.78 -7.65
CA LYS A 11 14.22 9.93 -7.24
C LYS A 11 14.25 8.69 -8.13
N ARG A 12 15.33 8.57 -8.91
CA ARG A 12 15.67 7.35 -9.65
C ARG A 12 16.49 6.43 -8.74
N TRP A 13 16.05 5.20 -8.59
CA TRP A 13 16.83 4.15 -7.92
C TRP A 13 17.23 3.10 -8.95
N ASN A 14 18.54 2.86 -9.07
CA ASN A 14 19.09 1.82 -9.92
C ASN A 14 19.49 0.63 -9.05
N LEU A 15 18.85 -0.52 -9.26
CA LEU A 15 19.21 -1.80 -8.64
C LEU A 15 19.40 -2.81 -9.78
N GLN A 16 20.63 -3.27 -10.01
CA GLN A 16 20.93 -4.39 -10.92
C GLN A 16 20.23 -4.31 -12.30
N GLY A 17 20.24 -3.13 -12.95
CA GLY A 17 19.60 -2.92 -14.26
C GLY A 17 18.11 -2.58 -14.23
N MET A 18 17.50 -2.44 -13.05
CA MET A 18 16.13 -2.00 -12.83
C MET A 18 16.10 -0.51 -12.50
N THR A 19 15.22 0.28 -13.14
CA THR A 19 15.05 1.71 -12.86
C THR A 19 13.71 1.96 -12.18
N ALA A 20 13.72 2.23 -10.88
CA ALA A 20 12.53 2.70 -10.18
C ALA A 20 12.40 4.23 -10.33
N LEU A 21 11.27 4.72 -10.83
CA LEU A 21 10.94 6.15 -10.92
C LEU A 21 9.84 6.49 -9.92
N VAL A 22 10.22 7.11 -8.81
CA VAL A 22 9.22 7.65 -7.88
C VAL A 22 8.70 8.97 -8.45
N THR A 23 7.50 8.96 -9.05
CA THR A 23 6.84 10.16 -9.58
C THR A 23 5.79 10.67 -8.59
N ASP A 24 6.01 11.87 -8.05
CA ASP A 24 4.93 12.64 -7.41
C ASP A 24 4.00 13.15 -8.53
N THR A 25 2.86 12.48 -8.72
CA THR A 25 1.92 12.87 -9.77
C THR A 25 1.16 14.11 -9.32
N LYS A 26 1.61 15.28 -9.79
CA LYS A 26 0.73 16.45 -9.87
C LYS A 26 -0.18 16.22 -11.08
N SER A 27 -1.50 16.22 -10.85
CA SER A 27 -2.50 16.10 -11.92
C SER A 27 -2.23 17.14 -13.03
N PRO A 28 -2.30 16.77 -14.33
CA PRO A 28 -2.61 17.74 -15.37
C PRO A 28 -3.99 18.33 -15.09
N GLN A 29 -4.17 19.61 -15.40
CA GLN A 29 -5.37 20.40 -15.12
C GLN A 29 -6.67 19.65 -15.48
N VAL A 30 -7.56 19.47 -14.50
CA VAL A 30 -8.96 19.09 -14.72
C VAL A 30 -9.82 20.27 -14.29
N HIS A 31 -10.55 20.83 -15.26
CA HIS A 31 -11.61 21.83 -15.09
C HIS A 31 -12.91 21.14 -14.61
N PRO A 32 -13.86 21.83 -13.95
CA PRO A 32 -13.79 22.46 -12.63
C PRO A 32 -14.64 21.71 -11.56
N ASP A 33 -14.04 21.56 -10.38
CA ASP A 33 -14.59 21.32 -9.02
C ASP A 33 -15.30 19.98 -8.69
N PRO A 34 -14.84 19.27 -7.64
CA PRO A 34 -14.97 19.76 -6.26
C PRO A 34 -13.69 19.65 -5.39
N THR A 35 -13.18 20.80 -4.94
CA THR A 35 -12.42 21.08 -3.69
C THR A 35 -11.07 20.32 -3.45
N PRO A 36 -10.11 20.86 -2.66
CA PRO A 36 -8.74 21.14 -3.09
C PRO A 36 -7.70 20.05 -2.72
N LEU A 37 -8.12 18.79 -2.63
CA LEU A 37 -7.33 17.71 -2.01
C LEU A 37 -6.46 16.87 -2.96
N VAL A 38 -6.26 17.30 -4.20
CA VAL A 38 -5.29 16.64 -5.13
C VAL A 38 -3.84 17.09 -4.87
N ARG A 39 -3.56 17.82 -3.78
CA ARG A 39 -2.23 18.35 -3.49
C ARG A 39 -1.29 17.27 -2.93
N LYS A 40 -0.53 16.66 -3.86
CA LYS A 40 0.59 15.70 -3.69
C LYS A 40 0.17 14.25 -3.46
N ILE A 41 -0.12 13.56 -4.56
CA ILE A 41 -0.29 12.12 -4.56
C ILE A 41 1.05 11.47 -4.94
N LYS A 42 1.66 10.72 -4.02
CA LYS A 42 2.88 9.95 -4.31
C LYS A 42 2.53 8.57 -4.86
N SER A 43 2.67 8.33 -6.15
CA SER A 43 2.76 6.96 -6.68
C SER A 43 4.21 6.60 -6.95
N ILE A 44 4.57 5.33 -6.80
CA ILE A 44 5.86 4.86 -7.31
C ILE A 44 5.59 4.13 -8.62
N ARG A 45 6.22 4.61 -9.71
CA ARG A 45 6.23 3.94 -11.02
C ARG A 45 7.58 3.25 -11.19
N ILE A 46 7.62 1.93 -11.11
CA ILE A 46 8.87 1.20 -11.35
C ILE A 46 8.89 0.79 -12.82
N VAL A 47 9.97 1.13 -13.54
CA VAL A 47 10.19 0.66 -14.92
C VAL A 47 11.26 -0.42 -14.90
N MET A 48 10.86 -1.65 -15.20
CA MET A 48 11.79 -2.79 -15.25
C MET A 48 11.78 -3.39 -16.65
N ASN A 49 12.90 -3.30 -17.36
CA ASN A 49 13.06 -3.89 -18.70
C ASN A 49 11.91 -3.50 -19.67
N GLY A 50 11.51 -2.23 -19.67
CA GLY A 50 10.40 -1.71 -20.50
C GLY A 50 8.99 -1.96 -19.94
N LYS A 51 8.85 -2.59 -18.77
CA LYS A 51 7.56 -2.86 -18.12
C LYS A 51 7.20 -1.75 -17.15
N ILE A 52 5.96 -1.29 -17.20
CA ILE A 52 5.39 -0.33 -16.24
C ILE A 52 4.79 -1.10 -15.07
N LEU A 53 5.28 -0.80 -13.88
CA LEU A 53 4.80 -1.33 -12.61
C LEU A 53 4.30 -0.16 -11.77
N GLN A 54 3.07 -0.28 -11.26
CA GLN A 54 2.48 0.71 -10.37
C GLN A 54 2.43 0.16 -8.95
N VAL A 55 2.97 0.90 -7.99
CA VAL A 55 2.83 0.57 -6.56
C VAL A 55 2.07 1.67 -5.84
N ASN A 56 0.84 1.34 -5.42
CA ASN A 56 -0.02 2.20 -4.62
C ASN A 56 0.36 2.02 -3.14
N ASN A 57 1.38 2.76 -2.68
CA ASN A 57 1.91 2.67 -1.31
C ASN A 57 1.44 3.80 -0.38
N VAL A 58 0.93 4.91 -0.92
CA VAL A 58 0.52 6.04 -0.07
C VAL A 58 -0.58 5.64 0.90
N GLY A 59 -0.41 6.09 2.14
CA GLY A 59 -1.46 6.03 3.13
C GLY A 59 -1.08 6.81 4.38
N ILE A 60 -2.11 7.19 5.12
CA ILE A 60 -2.02 7.71 6.48
C ILE A 60 -2.87 6.83 7.40
N SER A 61 -2.52 6.81 8.67
CA SER A 61 -3.29 6.14 9.72
C SER A 61 -3.71 7.18 10.75
N MET A 62 -4.91 7.01 11.29
CA MET A 62 -5.44 7.79 12.40
C MET A 62 -6.22 6.85 13.30
N GLY A 63 -5.83 6.77 14.56
CA GLY A 63 -6.51 5.93 15.54
C GLY A 63 -7.45 6.74 16.42
N LYS A 64 -8.75 6.42 16.38
CA LYS A 64 -9.81 6.98 17.22
C LYS A 64 -10.88 5.90 17.48
N PRO A 65 -11.66 6.00 18.57
CA PRO A 65 -12.91 5.25 18.68
C PRO A 65 -13.81 5.54 17.48
N VAL A 66 -14.63 4.56 17.07
CA VAL A 66 -15.47 4.69 15.87
C VAL A 66 -16.43 5.88 15.94
N SER A 67 -16.90 6.23 17.14
CA SER A 67 -17.80 7.36 17.42
C SER A 67 -17.13 8.73 17.31
N ASP A 68 -15.81 8.80 17.29
CA ASP A 68 -15.06 10.04 17.52
C ASP A 68 -14.42 10.58 16.22
N TYR A 69 -14.67 9.91 15.09
CA TYR A 69 -14.24 10.40 13.78
C TYR A 69 -15.15 11.54 13.31
N THR A 70 -14.54 12.66 12.97
CA THR A 70 -15.23 13.77 12.30
C THR A 70 -15.39 13.47 10.80
N ALA A 71 -16.29 14.20 10.13
CA ALA A 71 -16.42 14.14 8.68
C ALA A 71 -15.10 14.48 7.96
N GLU A 72 -14.31 15.42 8.50
CA GLU A 72 -13.00 15.78 7.96
C GLU A 72 -11.99 14.63 8.09
N ASP A 73 -11.97 13.92 9.22
CA ASP A 73 -11.10 12.75 9.40
C ASP A 73 -11.42 11.65 8.38
N ILE A 74 -12.72 11.36 8.19
CA ILE A 74 -13.20 10.34 7.25
C ILE A 74 -12.85 10.74 5.82
N SER A 75 -13.12 11.99 5.43
CA SER A 75 -12.77 12.52 4.11
C SER A 75 -11.26 12.41 3.86
N LYS A 76 -10.45 12.86 4.82
CA LYS A 76 -8.98 12.82 4.70
C LYS A 76 -8.43 11.40 4.57
N LEU A 77 -8.90 10.46 5.39
CA LEU A 77 -8.50 9.05 5.29
C LEU A 77 -8.92 8.44 3.95
N THR A 78 -10.15 8.67 3.52
CA THR A 78 -10.70 8.13 2.28
C THR A 78 -9.96 8.68 1.06
N SER A 79 -9.80 10.00 0.99
CA SER A 79 -9.12 10.64 -0.14
C SER A 79 -7.66 10.21 -0.29
N ILE A 80 -6.93 10.11 0.83
CA ILE A 80 -5.52 9.74 0.78
C ILE A 80 -5.33 8.24 0.58
N ASN A 81 -6.04 7.38 1.30
CA ASN A 81 -5.77 5.95 1.26
C ASN A 81 -6.45 5.26 0.06
N PHE A 82 -7.68 5.64 -0.27
CA PHE A 82 -8.50 4.94 -1.25
C PHE A 82 -8.61 5.70 -2.57
N GLU A 83 -9.14 6.92 -2.56
CA GLU A 83 -9.41 7.66 -3.81
C GLU A 83 -8.13 7.92 -4.60
N SER A 84 -7.04 8.25 -3.90
CA SER A 84 -5.74 8.45 -4.55
C SER A 84 -5.28 7.21 -5.33
N ALA A 85 -5.43 6.01 -4.76
CA ALA A 85 -5.01 4.77 -5.38
C ALA A 85 -5.90 4.41 -6.58
N TYR A 86 -7.21 4.62 -6.46
CA TYR A 86 -8.16 4.51 -7.57
C TYR A 86 -7.81 5.46 -8.72
N ASN A 87 -7.69 6.75 -8.43
CA ASN A 87 -7.45 7.79 -9.42
C ASN A 87 -6.14 7.57 -10.18
N ILE A 88 -5.05 7.22 -9.49
CA ILE A 88 -3.77 6.92 -10.17
C ILE A 88 -3.91 5.69 -11.05
N SER A 89 -4.56 4.62 -10.57
CA SER A 89 -4.75 3.40 -11.37
C SER A 89 -5.51 3.67 -12.66
N VAL A 90 -6.60 4.44 -12.61
CA VAL A 90 -7.36 4.82 -13.80
C VAL A 90 -6.53 5.69 -14.74
N LEU A 91 -5.84 6.71 -14.22
CA LEU A 91 -4.97 7.58 -15.02
C LEU A 91 -3.78 6.83 -15.64
N ALA A 92 -3.29 5.78 -14.98
CA ALA A 92 -2.20 4.95 -15.46
C ALA A 92 -2.65 3.88 -16.45
N HIS A 93 -3.94 3.54 -16.50
CA HIS A 93 -4.47 2.42 -17.29
C HIS A 93 -4.05 2.44 -18.77
N PRO A 94 -4.11 3.57 -19.52
CA PRO A 94 -3.67 3.59 -20.91
C PRO A 94 -2.18 3.24 -21.07
N LEU A 95 -1.33 3.68 -20.14
CA LEU A 95 0.10 3.39 -20.15
C LEU A 95 0.38 1.94 -19.74
N LEU A 96 -0.32 1.43 -18.74
CA LEU A 96 -0.23 0.04 -18.30
C LEU A 96 -0.66 -0.92 -19.42
N LYS A 97 -1.76 -0.61 -20.12
CA LYS A 97 -2.25 -1.38 -21.26
C LYS A 97 -1.27 -1.42 -22.43
N ALA A 98 -0.53 -0.34 -22.66
CA ALA A 98 0.52 -0.30 -23.68
C ALA A 98 1.81 -1.05 -23.26
N SER A 99 1.97 -1.39 -21.97
CA SER A 99 3.14 -2.06 -21.44
C SER A 99 2.99 -3.58 -21.49
N PRO A 100 4.01 -4.34 -21.94
CA PRO A 100 3.96 -5.79 -21.86
C PRO A 100 3.99 -6.25 -20.40
N ASN A 101 3.03 -7.11 -20.01
CA ASN A 101 2.96 -7.74 -18.69
C ASN A 101 2.95 -6.74 -17.53
N ALA A 102 2.10 -5.71 -17.62
CA ALA A 102 1.96 -4.70 -16.60
C ALA A 102 1.47 -5.29 -15.26
N SER A 103 1.87 -4.65 -14.16
CA SER A 103 1.48 -5.08 -12.81
C SER A 103 1.16 -3.89 -11.94
N ILE A 104 0.07 -4.00 -11.20
CA ILE A 104 -0.31 -3.05 -10.15
C ILE A 104 -0.25 -3.78 -8.81
N VAL A 105 0.39 -3.16 -7.83
CA VAL A 105 0.47 -3.66 -6.45
C VAL A 105 -0.09 -2.61 -5.51
N PHE A 106 -1.14 -2.96 -4.79
CA PHE A 106 -1.67 -2.15 -3.69
C PHE A 106 -0.99 -2.54 -2.37
N ILE A 107 -0.61 -1.54 -1.56
CA ILE A 107 -0.17 -1.75 -0.18
C ILE A 107 -1.33 -1.41 0.75
N SER A 108 -2.01 -2.46 1.20
CA SER A 108 -3.12 -2.38 2.15
C SER A 108 -2.61 -2.49 3.60
N SER A 109 -3.28 -3.28 4.44
CA SER A 109 -2.86 -3.69 5.77
C SER A 109 -3.68 -4.90 6.22
N VAL A 110 -3.16 -5.69 7.16
CA VAL A 110 -3.93 -6.74 7.85
C VAL A 110 -5.21 -6.21 8.51
N VAL A 111 -5.25 -4.93 8.90
CA VAL A 111 -6.48 -4.33 9.45
C VAL A 111 -7.57 -4.07 8.42
N GLY A 112 -7.25 -4.20 7.12
CA GLY A 112 -8.23 -4.26 6.03
C GLY A 112 -8.79 -5.67 5.81
N ILE A 113 -8.34 -6.66 6.58
CA ILE A 113 -8.78 -8.06 6.56
C ILE A 113 -9.44 -8.42 7.89
N LEU A 114 -8.78 -8.07 9.00
CA LEU A 114 -9.23 -8.32 10.36
C LEU A 114 -9.61 -7.01 11.05
N PRO A 115 -10.73 -6.96 11.79
CA PRO A 115 -11.10 -5.78 12.56
C PRO A 115 -10.16 -5.57 13.75
N VAL A 116 -9.86 -4.31 14.05
CA VAL A 116 -9.15 -3.88 15.27
C VAL A 116 -9.89 -2.71 15.92
N SER A 117 -9.77 -2.57 17.24
CA SER A 117 -10.57 -1.61 18.03
C SER A 117 -10.16 -0.15 17.88
N PHE A 118 -8.97 0.15 17.37
CA PHE A 118 -8.36 1.47 17.49
C PHE A 118 -8.24 2.25 16.17
N ALA A 119 -8.57 1.67 15.02
CA ALA A 119 -8.42 2.35 13.72
C ALA A 119 -9.46 1.92 12.67
N PRO A 120 -10.77 1.97 13.00
CA PRO A 120 -11.83 1.40 12.16
C PRO A 120 -11.91 2.03 10.77
N ILE A 121 -11.85 3.37 10.67
CA ILE A 121 -11.96 4.05 9.37
C ILE A 121 -10.71 3.78 8.51
N TYR A 122 -9.51 3.77 9.10
CA TYR A 122 -8.30 3.37 8.41
C TYR A 122 -8.43 1.93 7.86
N GLY A 123 -8.87 0.98 8.70
CA GLY A 123 -9.16 -0.40 8.31
C GLY A 123 -10.15 -0.48 7.14
N THR A 124 -11.25 0.27 7.21
CA THR A 124 -12.25 0.37 6.12
C THR A 124 -11.61 0.83 4.82
N THR A 125 -10.77 1.89 4.82
CA THR A 125 -10.10 2.34 3.60
C THR A 125 -9.16 1.28 3.02
N LYS A 126 -8.45 0.52 3.86
CA LYS A 126 -7.58 -0.57 3.41
C LYS A 126 -8.38 -1.78 2.91
N GLY A 127 -9.52 -2.08 3.51
CA GLY A 127 -10.49 -3.07 3.01
C GLY A 127 -11.08 -2.67 1.66
N ALA A 128 -11.40 -1.39 1.45
CA ALA A 128 -11.85 -0.88 0.16
C ALA A 128 -10.78 -1.06 -0.93
N MET A 129 -9.50 -0.80 -0.62
CA MET A 129 -8.39 -1.08 -1.55
C MET A 129 -8.28 -2.57 -1.90
N ASN A 130 -8.43 -3.46 -0.91
CA ASN A 130 -8.41 -4.91 -1.12
C ASN A 130 -9.48 -5.35 -2.13
N HIS A 131 -10.68 -4.79 -2.03
CA HIS A 131 -11.79 -5.12 -2.91
C HIS A 131 -11.66 -4.47 -4.29
N LEU A 132 -11.20 -3.21 -4.35
CA LEU A 132 -10.90 -2.52 -5.61
C LEU A 132 -9.88 -3.31 -6.44
N ALA A 133 -8.81 -3.82 -5.83
CA ALA A 133 -7.80 -4.59 -6.53
C ALA A 133 -8.37 -5.84 -7.22
N LYS A 134 -9.39 -6.48 -6.63
CA LYS A 134 -10.08 -7.63 -7.24
C LYS A 134 -10.89 -7.22 -8.47
N TYR A 135 -11.64 -6.12 -8.38
CA TYR A 135 -12.38 -5.61 -9.54
C TYR A 135 -11.43 -5.23 -10.68
N LEU A 136 -10.37 -4.48 -10.40
CA LEU A 136 -9.39 -4.12 -11.41
C LEU A 136 -8.67 -5.35 -12.00
N ALA A 137 -8.41 -6.38 -11.21
CA ALA A 137 -7.84 -7.63 -11.70
C ALA A 137 -8.74 -8.32 -12.71
N CYS A 138 -10.05 -8.33 -12.48
CA CYS A 138 -11.03 -8.91 -13.40
C CYS A 138 -11.20 -8.03 -14.65
N ASP A 139 -11.43 -6.72 -14.46
CA ASP A 139 -11.72 -5.78 -15.54
C ASP A 139 -10.55 -5.62 -16.51
N TRP A 140 -9.30 -5.64 -16.00
CA TRP A 140 -8.10 -5.38 -16.78
C TRP A 140 -7.32 -6.63 -17.17
N ALA A 141 -7.83 -7.84 -16.87
CA ALA A 141 -7.22 -9.09 -17.29
C ALA A 141 -7.07 -9.18 -18.82
N GLY A 142 -8.08 -8.74 -19.58
CA GLY A 142 -8.05 -8.71 -21.05
C GLY A 142 -7.00 -7.77 -21.64
N ASP A 143 -6.53 -6.80 -20.85
CA ASP A 143 -5.44 -5.88 -21.20
C ASP A 143 -4.06 -6.41 -20.77
N ASN A 144 -3.97 -7.66 -20.30
CA ASN A 144 -2.75 -8.27 -19.75
C ASN A 144 -2.15 -7.47 -18.57
N ILE A 145 -3.02 -6.89 -17.75
CA ILE A 145 -2.65 -6.17 -16.53
C ILE A 145 -2.96 -7.06 -15.33
N ARG A 146 -1.96 -7.37 -14.52
CA ARG A 146 -2.14 -8.07 -13.24
C ARG A 146 -2.32 -7.07 -12.12
N VAL A 147 -3.23 -7.35 -11.20
CA VAL A 147 -3.48 -6.48 -10.05
C VAL A 147 -3.50 -7.33 -8.79
N ASN A 148 -2.64 -7.03 -7.82
CA ASN A 148 -2.58 -7.74 -6.55
C ASN A 148 -2.46 -6.77 -5.39
N THR A 149 -2.75 -7.25 -4.19
CA THR A 149 -2.62 -6.50 -2.95
C THR A 149 -1.72 -7.22 -1.98
N ILE A 150 -0.86 -6.46 -1.30
CA ILE A 150 -0.12 -6.92 -0.14
C ILE A 150 -0.80 -6.33 1.09
N ALA A 151 -1.03 -7.14 2.12
CA ALA A 151 -1.56 -6.75 3.41
C ALA A 151 -0.48 -6.95 4.49
N PRO A 152 0.35 -5.93 4.76
CA PRO A 152 1.37 -6.03 5.79
C PRO A 152 0.76 -6.07 7.19
N GLY A 153 1.41 -6.83 8.08
CA GLY A 153 1.25 -6.72 9.52
C GLY A 153 1.88 -5.43 10.07
N VAL A 154 2.33 -5.46 11.31
CA VAL A 154 3.08 -4.33 11.89
C VAL A 154 4.53 -4.39 11.43
N ILE A 155 4.94 -3.37 10.65
CA ILE A 155 6.26 -3.28 10.01
C ILE A 155 7.05 -2.14 10.65
N LYS A 156 8.34 -2.34 10.92
CA LYS A 156 9.23 -1.30 11.47
C LYS A 156 9.53 -0.20 10.44
N THR A 157 8.70 0.84 10.41
CA THR A 157 8.84 2.02 9.53
C THR A 157 8.80 3.34 10.33
N PRO A 158 9.29 4.47 9.80
CA PRO A 158 9.11 5.77 10.43
C PRO A 158 7.66 6.16 10.69
N LEU A 159 6.71 5.73 9.83
CA LEU A 159 5.28 5.96 10.02
C LEU A 159 4.73 5.25 11.27
N SER A 160 5.30 4.10 11.59
CA SER A 160 4.90 3.27 12.72
C SER A 160 5.74 3.48 13.98
N GLU A 161 6.90 4.13 13.87
CA GLU A 161 7.80 4.44 14.99
C GLU A 161 7.11 5.25 16.10
N GLN A 162 6.18 6.14 15.74
CA GLN A 162 5.35 6.86 16.71
C GLN A 162 4.43 5.96 17.55
N PHE A 163 4.20 4.71 17.14
CA PHE A 163 3.44 3.71 17.87
C PHE A 163 4.35 2.66 18.55
N PHE A 164 5.67 2.86 18.53
CA PHE A 164 6.66 1.94 19.08
C PHE A 164 7.39 2.57 20.28
N ASP A 165 6.65 2.88 21.34
CA ASP A 165 7.27 2.94 22.67
C ASP A 165 7.41 1.50 23.18
N GLU A 166 8.60 1.07 23.58
CA GLU A 166 8.82 -0.27 24.14
C GLU A 166 8.05 -0.50 25.46
N LYS A 167 7.59 0.59 26.09
CA LYS A 167 6.67 0.57 27.23
C LYS A 167 5.20 0.40 26.82
N ASP A 168 4.86 0.53 25.55
CA ASP A 168 3.50 0.35 25.05
C ASP A 168 3.10 -1.13 25.08
N GLU A 169 2.12 -1.46 25.92
CA GLU A 169 1.57 -2.81 26.04
C GLU A 169 0.98 -3.32 24.72
N ARG A 170 0.46 -2.43 23.86
CA ARG A 170 -0.13 -2.80 22.57
C ARG A 170 0.91 -3.36 21.60
N LEU A 171 2.14 -2.85 21.66
CA LEU A 171 3.23 -3.38 20.86
C LEU A 171 3.61 -4.80 21.33
N LYS A 172 3.68 -5.02 22.65
CA LYS A 172 3.94 -6.34 23.23
C LYS A 172 2.85 -7.34 22.87
N GLU A 173 1.59 -6.94 22.98
CA GLU A 173 0.43 -7.76 22.57
C GLU A 173 0.48 -8.12 21.09
N THR A 174 0.83 -7.15 20.23
CA THR A 174 0.98 -7.38 18.79
C THR A 174 2.08 -8.41 18.51
N ILE A 175 3.24 -8.27 19.17
CA ILE A 175 4.35 -9.21 19.04
C ILE A 175 3.94 -10.61 19.53
N ASN A 176 3.30 -10.70 20.69
CA ASN A 176 2.81 -11.96 21.27
C ASN A 176 1.76 -12.64 20.38
N ARG A 177 0.93 -11.84 19.69
CA ARG A 177 -0.04 -12.34 18.72
C ARG A 177 0.61 -12.77 17.41
N THR A 178 1.82 -12.32 17.10
CA THR A 178 2.51 -12.67 15.85
C THR A 178 3.30 -13.97 16.04
N PRO A 179 3.00 -15.07 15.33
CA PRO A 179 3.73 -16.34 15.48
C PRO A 179 5.25 -16.24 15.31
N LEU A 180 5.74 -15.36 14.42
CA LEU A 180 7.18 -15.12 14.28
C LEU A 180 7.80 -14.32 15.46
N GLY A 181 7.00 -13.87 16.44
CA GLY A 181 7.46 -13.23 17.66
C GLY A 181 8.19 -11.91 17.46
N ARG A 182 7.98 -11.23 16.32
CA ARG A 182 8.65 -9.97 15.99
C ARG A 182 7.85 -9.13 15.01
N LEU A 183 8.21 -7.84 14.94
CA LEU A 183 7.76 -6.97 13.86
C LEU A 183 8.39 -7.36 12.52
N GLY A 184 7.64 -7.10 11.44
CA GLY A 184 8.16 -7.21 10.09
C GLY A 184 9.12 -6.06 9.75
N GLN A 185 9.93 -6.25 8.72
CA GLN A 185 10.88 -5.26 8.20
C GLN A 185 10.42 -4.75 6.84
N PRO A 186 10.70 -3.48 6.47
CA PRO A 186 10.31 -2.93 5.16
C PRO A 186 10.80 -3.80 3.99
N LYS A 187 11.99 -4.41 4.14
CA LYS A 187 12.57 -5.31 3.14
C LYS A 187 11.71 -6.55 2.84
N GLU A 188 10.96 -7.05 3.82
CA GLU A 188 10.10 -8.22 3.67
C GLU A 188 8.86 -7.88 2.82
N VAL A 189 8.30 -6.68 3.01
CA VAL A 189 7.20 -6.17 2.18
C VAL A 189 7.70 -5.84 0.76
N SER A 190 8.83 -5.15 0.63
CA SER A 190 9.36 -4.77 -0.68
C SER A 190 9.81 -5.97 -1.52
N ALA A 191 10.27 -7.05 -0.89
CA ALA A 191 10.60 -8.30 -1.58
C ALA A 191 9.35 -8.91 -2.23
N MET A 192 8.21 -8.91 -1.53
CA MET A 192 6.93 -9.37 -2.09
C MET A 192 6.44 -8.45 -3.22
N VAL A 193 6.58 -7.13 -3.08
CA VAL A 193 6.29 -6.18 -4.19
C VAL A 193 7.12 -6.53 -5.42
N ALA A 194 8.42 -6.73 -5.25
CA ALA A 194 9.31 -7.10 -6.34
C ALA A 194 8.89 -8.42 -6.98
N PHE A 195 8.61 -9.46 -6.19
CA PHE A 195 8.13 -10.76 -6.68
C PHE A 195 6.86 -10.63 -7.52
N LEU A 196 5.86 -9.89 -7.05
CA LEU A 196 4.61 -9.67 -7.80
C LEU A 196 4.81 -8.94 -9.12
N CYS A 197 5.90 -8.20 -9.27
CA CYS A 197 6.27 -7.52 -10.50
C CYS A 197 7.08 -8.40 -11.48
N LEU A 198 7.58 -9.57 -11.04
CA LEU A 198 8.37 -10.47 -11.87
C LEU A 198 7.49 -11.39 -12.74
N PRO A 199 8.02 -11.93 -13.85
CA PRO A 199 7.33 -12.97 -14.64
C PRO A 199 6.95 -14.22 -13.83
N ALA A 200 7.68 -14.51 -12.74
CA ALA A 200 7.36 -15.62 -11.85
C ALA A 200 5.97 -15.51 -11.20
N ALA A 201 5.40 -14.31 -11.14
CA ALA A 201 4.04 -14.04 -10.65
C ALA A 201 3.01 -13.92 -11.79
N SER A 202 3.30 -14.43 -12.99
CA SER A 202 2.46 -14.28 -14.20
C SER A 202 1.04 -14.78 -14.05
N TYR A 203 0.80 -15.74 -13.15
CA TYR A 203 -0.53 -16.30 -12.89
C TYR A 203 -1.16 -15.79 -11.58
N LEU A 204 -0.56 -14.79 -10.94
CA LEU A 204 -1.10 -14.14 -9.75
C LEU A 204 -1.78 -12.84 -10.15
N THR A 205 -3.10 -12.79 -10.00
CA THR A 205 -3.93 -11.59 -10.10
C THR A 205 -5.13 -11.73 -9.15
N GLY A 206 -5.66 -10.61 -8.66
CA GLY A 206 -6.77 -10.53 -7.70
C GLY A 206 -6.43 -10.99 -6.27
N GLN A 207 -5.16 -11.30 -5.98
CA GLN A 207 -4.78 -11.84 -4.67
C GLN A 207 -4.64 -10.75 -3.61
N ILE A 208 -4.95 -11.11 -2.36
CA ILE A 208 -4.60 -10.34 -1.16
C ILE A 208 -3.60 -11.21 -0.38
N ILE A 209 -2.35 -10.77 -0.33
CA ILE A 209 -1.26 -11.55 0.25
C ILE A 209 -0.84 -10.94 1.58
N CYS A 210 -1.08 -11.66 2.68
CA CYS A 210 -0.65 -11.25 4.01
C CYS A 210 0.88 -11.39 4.14
N VAL A 211 1.54 -10.30 4.56
CA VAL A 211 2.98 -10.30 4.93
C VAL A 211 3.07 -9.81 6.37
N ASP A 212 2.75 -10.71 7.30
CA ASP A 212 2.37 -10.33 8.67
C ASP A 212 2.95 -11.26 9.76
N GLY A 213 3.90 -12.12 9.40
CA GLY A 213 4.50 -13.08 10.33
C GLY A 213 3.51 -14.07 10.94
N GLY A 214 2.37 -14.32 10.27
CA GLY A 214 1.32 -15.24 10.71
C GLY A 214 0.25 -14.60 11.60
N MET A 215 0.29 -13.28 11.82
CA MET A 215 -0.63 -12.56 12.71
C MET A 215 -2.11 -12.82 12.38
N THR A 216 -2.47 -12.87 11.09
CA THR A 216 -3.85 -13.03 10.63
C THR A 216 -4.39 -14.45 10.76
N VAL A 217 -3.51 -15.44 10.84
CA VAL A 217 -3.86 -16.87 10.92
C VAL A 217 -3.66 -17.45 12.33
N ASN A 218 -3.20 -16.63 13.27
CA ASN A 218 -3.08 -17.02 14.67
C ASN A 218 -4.46 -16.96 15.34
N GLY A 219 -5.16 -18.11 15.34
CA GLY A 219 -6.51 -18.32 15.85
C GLY A 219 -6.60 -18.34 17.39
N LEU A 220 -7.24 -19.36 17.98
CA LEU A 220 -7.30 -19.52 19.44
C LEU A 220 -5.94 -19.95 19.97
N ASN A 221 -5.16 -18.99 20.45
CA ASN A 221 -3.89 -19.24 21.11
C ASN A 221 -4.16 -19.43 22.62
N PHE A 222 -4.07 -20.66 23.10
CA PHE A 222 -4.11 -20.94 24.54
C PHE A 222 -2.71 -20.70 25.10
N PRO A 223 -2.56 -19.96 26.22
CA PRO A 223 -1.26 -19.79 26.85
C PRO A 223 -0.65 -21.17 27.15
N LYS A 224 0.62 -21.36 26.78
CA LYS A 224 1.42 -22.51 27.22
C LYS A 224 1.84 -22.33 28.67
#